data_AF-A0A0A1EP20-F1
#
_entry.id   AF-A0A0A1EP20-F1
#
_cell.length_a   1.000
_cell.length_b   1.000
_cell.length_c   1.000
_cell.angle_alpha   90.00
_cell.angle_beta   90.00
_cell.angle_gamma   90.00
#
_symmetry.space_group_name_H-M   'P 1'
#
loop_
_entity.id
_entity.type
_entity.pdbx_description
1 polymer ?
#
loop_
_entity_poly.entity_id
_entity_poly.type
_entity_poly.pdbx_seq_one_letter_code
_entity_poly.pdbx_strand_id
1 'polypeptide(L)'
;DPSYHGQLLVLTYPLIGNYGVPTENEFDEDQLIKHFESDNKIWISGLIVGELCDAPSHWRLKYKLAEWMEKHNVVGISGIDTRALTKKIRENGTVLGKIVQQPSGPFLGIEFKDQNERNLVAEVSTKTLRTYNPKGSPRICAIDCGLKLNQVRCFIKRGARVDVVPWDQQLDSKDFDGLFLSNGPGI
;
A
#
# COMPACT_ATOMS: atom_id res chain seq x y z
N ASP A 1 -0.05 1.69 0.61
CA ASP A 1 -0.26 1.78 -0.84
C ASP A 1 -0.51 0.37 -1.37
N PRO A 2 -1.74 0.06 -1.82
CA PRO A 2 -2.09 -1.26 -2.35
C PRO A 2 -1.31 -1.69 -3.58
N SER A 3 -0.75 -0.75 -4.35
CA SER A 3 0.03 -1.09 -5.56
C SER A 3 1.31 -1.87 -5.28
N TYR A 4 1.84 -1.83 -4.05
CA TYR A 4 2.99 -2.63 -3.65
C TYR A 4 2.62 -4.00 -3.06
N HIS A 5 1.36 -4.43 -3.19
CA HIS A 5 0.94 -5.74 -2.72
C HIS A 5 1.80 -6.83 -3.36
N GLY A 6 2.45 -7.63 -2.51
CA GLY A 6 3.35 -8.68 -2.97
C GLY A 6 4.79 -8.24 -3.29
N GLN A 7 5.13 -6.97 -3.16
CA GLN A 7 6.45 -6.48 -3.56
C GLN A 7 7.38 -6.28 -2.37
N LEU A 8 8.68 -6.46 -2.62
CA LEU A 8 9.74 -6.02 -1.72
C LEU A 8 10.10 -4.58 -2.05
N LEU A 9 9.83 -3.67 -1.13
CA LEU A 9 10.06 -2.25 -1.34
C LEU A 9 11.48 -1.87 -0.93
N VAL A 10 12.26 -1.36 -1.87
CA VAL A 10 13.60 -0.81 -1.62
C VAL A 10 13.50 0.71 -1.57
N LEU A 11 13.83 1.29 -0.41
CA LEU A 11 13.83 2.74 -0.27
C LEU A 11 15.20 3.33 -0.63
N THR A 12 15.19 4.29 -1.55
CA THR A 12 16.41 4.96 -2.02
C THR A 12 16.90 6.02 -1.03
N TYR A 13 16.00 6.58 -0.21
CA TYR A 13 16.40 7.47 0.86
C TYR A 13 17.06 6.66 1.97
N PRO A 14 18.29 6.98 2.40
CA PRO A 14 19.07 6.11 3.28
C PRO A 14 18.52 6.05 4.70
N LEU A 15 17.97 7.16 5.21
CA LEU A 15 17.53 7.30 6.60
C LEU A 15 16.01 7.13 6.71
N ILE A 16 15.55 5.95 7.10
CA ILE A 16 14.12 5.63 7.15
C ILE A 16 13.63 5.55 8.61
N GLY A 17 12.42 6.05 8.86
CA GLY A 17 11.77 5.97 10.17
C GLY A 17 12.03 7.16 11.09
N ASN A 18 12.66 8.22 10.61
CA ASN A 18 12.98 9.45 11.35
C ASN A 18 11.77 10.11 12.06
N TYR A 19 10.57 10.01 11.48
CA TYR A 19 9.34 10.57 12.08
C TYR A 19 8.47 9.54 12.80
N GLY A 20 8.88 8.26 12.78
CA GLY A 20 8.08 7.11 13.19
C GLY A 20 6.73 7.04 12.47
N VAL A 21 5.76 6.40 13.12
CA VAL A 21 4.45 6.10 12.53
C VAL A 21 3.33 6.78 13.34
N PRO A 22 2.41 7.50 12.68
CA PRO A 22 1.25 8.11 13.33
C PRO A 22 0.19 7.06 13.72
N THR A 23 -0.78 7.45 14.54
CA THR A 23 -1.88 6.57 14.93
C THR A 23 -2.82 6.28 13.77
N GLU A 24 -3.24 5.01 13.70
CA GLU A 24 -4.19 4.43 12.75
C GLU A 24 -5.66 4.79 13.04
N ASN A 25 -5.94 5.20 14.28
CA ASN A 25 -7.28 5.45 14.80
C ASN A 25 -7.76 6.92 14.63
N GLU A 26 -7.00 7.75 13.90
CA GLU A 26 -7.44 9.10 13.58
C GLU A 26 -8.20 9.10 12.25
N PHE A 27 -9.47 9.48 12.31
CA PHE A 27 -10.34 9.62 11.15
C PHE A 27 -10.54 11.11 10.81
N ASP A 28 -10.70 11.40 9.53
CA ASP A 28 -11.12 12.72 9.05
C ASP A 28 -12.64 12.89 9.12
N GLU A 29 -13.12 14.06 8.69
CA GLU A 29 -14.55 14.41 8.67
C GLU A 29 -15.37 13.47 7.79
N ASP A 30 -14.72 12.82 6.82
CA ASP A 30 -15.30 11.88 5.86
C ASP A 30 -15.19 10.41 6.33
N GLN A 31 -14.83 10.18 7.60
CA GLN A 31 -14.60 8.85 8.20
C GLN A 31 -13.48 8.04 7.53
N LEU A 32 -12.55 8.70 6.83
CA LEU A 32 -11.37 8.08 6.27
C LEU A 32 -10.20 8.20 7.24
N ILE A 33 -9.33 7.18 7.26
CA ILE A 33 -8.12 7.22 8.10
C ILE A 33 -7.26 8.40 7.64
N LYS A 34 -6.91 9.30 8.55
CA LYS A 34 -6.34 10.61 8.22
C LYS A 34 -4.90 10.56 7.68
N HIS A 35 -4.07 9.69 8.24
CA HIS A 35 -2.62 9.67 7.96
C HIS A 35 -2.17 8.52 7.08
N PHE A 36 -3.11 7.69 6.61
CA PHE A 36 -2.81 6.51 5.79
C PHE A 36 -3.60 6.55 4.49
N GLU A 37 -3.04 5.87 3.48
CA GLU A 37 -3.61 5.79 2.13
C GLU A 37 -4.43 4.53 1.89
N SER A 38 -4.56 3.66 2.88
CA SER A 38 -5.32 2.42 2.78
C SER A 38 -5.84 1.96 4.14
N ASP A 39 -6.85 1.09 4.13
CA ASP A 39 -7.52 0.52 5.30
C ASP A 39 -6.55 -0.28 6.17
N ASN A 40 -5.95 0.42 7.13
CA ASN A 40 -5.12 -0.06 8.23
C ASN A 40 -4.24 -1.30 8.00
N LYS A 41 -3.65 -1.43 6.83
CA LYS A 41 -2.83 -2.58 6.43
C LYS A 41 -1.60 -2.12 5.68
N ILE A 42 -0.50 -2.79 5.96
CA ILE A 42 0.73 -2.71 5.19
C ILE A 42 0.63 -3.69 4.01
N TRP A 43 0.76 -3.18 2.79
CA TRP A 43 0.63 -3.99 1.58
C TRP A 43 1.96 -4.58 1.09
N ILE A 44 3.09 -3.98 1.44
CA ILE A 44 4.40 -4.51 1.07
C ILE A 44 4.63 -5.87 1.72
N SER A 45 5.27 -6.80 1.00
CA SER A 45 5.69 -8.09 1.59
C SER A 45 6.96 -7.94 2.43
N GLY A 46 7.76 -6.92 2.14
CA GLY A 46 8.88 -6.58 2.99
C GLY A 46 9.52 -5.24 2.62
N LEU A 47 10.27 -4.69 3.57
CA LEU A 47 10.94 -3.40 3.44
C LEU A 47 12.46 -3.58 3.49
N ILE A 48 13.16 -2.93 2.55
CA ILE A 48 14.62 -2.92 2.48
C ILE A 48 15.07 -1.47 2.62
N VAL A 49 15.83 -1.18 3.68
CA VAL A 49 16.33 0.17 3.98
C VAL A 49 17.84 0.18 4.16
N GLY A 50 18.45 1.34 3.95
CA GLY A 50 19.86 1.55 4.24
C GLY A 50 20.10 1.60 5.74
N GLU A 51 19.51 2.59 6.40
CA GLU A 51 19.64 2.82 7.83
C GLU A 51 18.26 3.07 8.45
N LEU A 52 18.02 2.40 9.57
CA LEU A 52 16.79 2.55 10.34
C LEU A 52 17.06 3.53 11.49
N CYS A 53 16.18 4.52 11.66
CA CYS A 53 16.25 5.44 12.79
C CYS A 53 15.62 4.81 14.04
N ASP A 54 16.45 4.53 15.06
CA ASP A 54 15.99 3.95 16.34
C ASP A 54 15.29 4.94 17.27
N ALA A 55 15.60 6.23 17.11
CA ALA A 55 15.10 7.34 17.93
C ALA A 55 14.34 8.36 17.06
N PRO A 56 13.12 8.03 16.60
CA PRO A 56 12.29 8.96 15.84
C PRO A 56 11.90 10.18 16.67
N SER A 57 11.75 11.32 15.99
CA SER A 57 11.27 12.55 16.62
C SER A 57 10.25 13.24 15.71
N HIS A 58 9.00 13.21 16.13
CA HIS A 58 7.91 13.92 15.49
C HIS A 58 6.75 14.11 16.46
N TRP A 59 6.03 15.22 16.37
CA TRP A 59 4.91 15.52 17.28
C TRP A 59 3.72 14.56 17.14
N ARG A 60 3.62 13.85 16.00
CA ARG A 60 2.62 12.78 15.76
C ARG A 60 3.15 11.37 16.02
N LEU A 61 4.36 11.22 16.55
CA LEU A 61 4.96 9.92 16.81
C LEU A 61 4.09 9.11 17.77
N LYS A 62 3.74 7.88 17.36
CA LYS A 62 2.98 6.94 18.20
C LYS A 62 3.65 5.58 18.28
N TYR A 63 4.21 5.11 17.17
CA TYR A 63 4.97 3.87 17.11
C TYR A 63 6.30 4.09 16.40
N LYS A 64 7.33 3.31 16.75
CA LYS A 64 8.51 3.19 15.90
C LYS A 64 8.15 2.40 14.64
N LEU A 65 8.90 2.60 13.56
CA LEU A 65 8.66 1.88 12.30
C LEU A 65 8.79 0.37 12.48
N ALA A 66 9.81 -0.09 13.22
CA ALA A 66 10.02 -1.52 13.50
C ALA A 66 8.84 -2.13 14.27
N GLU A 67 8.42 -1.49 15.37
CA GLU A 67 7.28 -1.95 16.18
C GLU A 67 5.99 -2.02 15.36
N TRP A 68 5.77 -1.04 14.47
CA TRP A 68 4.62 -1.02 13.58
C TRP A 68 4.66 -2.16 12.56
N MET A 69 5.83 -2.43 11.97
CA MET A 69 6.00 -3.55 11.04
C MET A 69 5.81 -4.91 11.72
N GLU A 70 6.33 -5.08 12.95
CA GLU A 70 6.12 -6.29 13.76
C GLU A 70 4.64 -6.51 14.05
N LYS A 71 3.89 -5.46 14.45
CA LYS A 71 2.44 -5.52 14.68
C LYS A 71 1.67 -6.01 13.45
N HIS A 72 2.12 -5.63 12.26
CA HIS A 72 1.52 -6.01 10.98
C HIS A 72 2.10 -7.28 10.37
N ASN A 73 3.01 -7.97 11.06
CA ASN A 73 3.73 -9.16 10.58
C ASN A 73 4.45 -8.95 9.23
N VAL A 74 5.08 -7.79 9.06
CA VAL A 74 5.84 -7.45 7.85
C VAL A 74 7.34 -7.50 8.11
N VAL A 75 8.06 -8.19 7.24
CA VAL A 75 9.52 -8.37 7.36
C VAL A 75 10.25 -7.11 6.89
N GLY A 76 11.26 -6.69 7.64
CA GLY A 76 12.15 -5.59 7.28
C GLY A 76 13.62 -5.99 7.39
N ILE A 77 14.47 -5.43 6.53
CA ILE A 77 15.93 -5.55 6.64
C ILE A 77 16.57 -4.17 6.49
N SER A 78 17.51 -3.87 7.39
CA SER A 78 18.32 -2.66 7.40
C SER A 78 19.81 -3.01 7.22
N GLY A 79 20.64 -2.01 6.93
CA GLY A 79 22.08 -2.19 6.70
C GLY A 79 22.44 -2.64 5.29
N ILE A 80 21.52 -2.52 4.33
CA ILE A 80 21.72 -2.92 2.94
C ILE A 80 22.12 -1.70 2.11
N ASP A 81 23.07 -1.86 1.18
CA ASP A 81 23.35 -0.84 0.16
C ASP A 81 22.18 -0.78 -0.84
N THR A 82 21.17 0.04 -0.52
CA THR A 82 19.99 0.23 -1.35
C THR A 82 20.32 0.89 -2.68
N ARG A 83 21.42 1.64 -2.78
CA ARG A 83 21.88 2.26 -4.03
C ARG A 83 22.43 1.21 -4.99
N ALA A 84 23.27 0.29 -4.51
CA ALA A 84 23.76 -0.83 -5.32
C ALA A 84 22.60 -1.73 -5.79
N LEU A 85 21.64 -1.99 -4.89
CA LEU A 85 20.46 -2.79 -5.22
C LEU A 85 19.57 -2.10 -6.27
N THR A 86 19.31 -0.81 -6.11
CA THR A 86 18.50 -0.02 -7.06
C THR A 86 19.12 0.00 -8.45
N LYS A 87 20.46 0.08 -8.56
CA LYS A 87 21.15 0.00 -9.86
C LYS A 87 20.92 -1.35 -10.54
N LYS A 88 21.08 -2.46 -9.81
CA LYS A 88 20.81 -3.81 -10.34
C LYS A 88 19.37 -3.96 -10.82
N ILE A 89 18.40 -3.50 -10.03
CA ILE A 89 16.97 -3.56 -10.43
C ILE A 89 16.73 -2.73 -11.70
N ARG A 90 17.32 -1.53 -11.78
CA ARG A 90 17.18 -0.66 -12.97
C ARG A 90 17.73 -1.28 -14.25
N GLU A 91 18.83 -2.03 -14.16
CA GLU A 91 19.49 -2.68 -15.30
C GLU A 91 18.75 -3.95 -15.75
N ASN A 92 18.17 -4.70 -14.80
CA ASN A 92 17.55 -6.00 -15.04
C ASN A 92 16.01 -5.96 -15.16
N GLY A 93 15.37 -4.84 -14.87
CA GLY A 93 13.91 -4.71 -14.87
C GLY A 93 13.28 -5.39 -13.65
N THR A 94 12.33 -6.30 -13.87
CA THR A 94 11.66 -7.02 -12.79
C THR A 94 12.59 -8.09 -12.20
N VAL A 95 13.01 -7.90 -10.94
CA VAL A 95 13.88 -8.83 -10.23
C VAL A 95 13.10 -9.52 -9.12
N LEU A 96 13.05 -10.85 -9.16
CA LEU A 96 12.52 -11.66 -8.06
C LEU A 96 13.51 -11.67 -6.89
N GLY A 97 13.00 -11.42 -5.69
CA GLY A 97 13.81 -11.33 -4.47
C GLY A 97 13.11 -11.97 -3.29
N LYS A 98 13.90 -12.38 -2.28
CA LYS A 98 13.39 -12.95 -1.03
C LYS A 98 14.27 -12.52 0.14
N ILE A 99 13.65 -12.33 1.29
CA ILE A 99 14.33 -12.10 2.57
C ILE A 99 14.27 -13.42 3.34
N VAL A 100 15.44 -13.94 3.73
CA VAL A 100 15.55 -15.21 4.44
C VAL A 100 16.34 -15.00 5.73
N GLN A 101 15.75 -15.37 6.86
CA GLN A 101 16.40 -15.36 8.16
C GLN A 101 16.75 -16.81 8.54
N GLN A 102 17.99 -17.23 8.31
CA GLN A 102 18.47 -18.55 8.74
C GLN A 102 19.93 -18.49 9.21
N PRO A 103 20.31 -19.28 10.23
CA PRO A 103 21.71 -19.54 10.52
C PRO A 103 22.33 -20.25 9.30
N SER A 104 23.53 -19.85 8.92
CA SER A 104 24.25 -20.27 7.71
C SER A 104 24.04 -21.75 7.32
N GLY A 105 23.51 -21.99 6.12
CA GLY A 105 23.28 -23.31 5.54
C GLY A 105 22.81 -23.18 4.08
N PRO A 106 22.76 -24.29 3.30
CA PRO A 106 22.26 -24.23 1.93
C PRO A 106 20.77 -23.86 1.91
N PHE A 107 20.40 -22.87 1.09
CA PHE A 107 19.01 -22.44 0.87
C PHE A 107 18.25 -23.46 0.01
N LEU A 108 18.09 -24.68 0.51
CA LEU A 108 17.38 -25.76 -0.18
C LEU A 108 15.86 -25.56 -0.05
N GLY A 109 15.14 -25.49 -1.18
CA GLY A 109 13.67 -25.44 -1.23
C GLY A 109 13.05 -24.05 -1.37
N ILE A 110 13.83 -22.99 -1.60
CA ILE A 110 13.31 -21.64 -1.76
C ILE A 110 13.05 -21.35 -3.26
N GLU A 111 11.87 -21.73 -3.76
CA GLU A 111 11.48 -21.45 -5.16
C GLU A 111 11.01 -20.01 -5.35
N PHE A 112 11.61 -19.27 -6.27
CA PHE A 112 11.10 -17.96 -6.65
C PHE A 112 9.76 -18.12 -7.37
N LYS A 113 8.71 -17.52 -6.81
CA LYS A 113 7.38 -17.46 -7.41
C LYS A 113 7.14 -16.04 -7.86
N ASP A 114 6.76 -15.87 -9.11
CA ASP A 114 6.31 -14.57 -9.59
C ASP A 114 4.92 -14.30 -9.00
N GLN A 115 4.78 -13.13 -8.40
CA GLN A 115 3.53 -12.73 -7.78
C GLN A 115 2.54 -12.18 -8.80
N ASN A 116 3.03 -11.78 -9.98
CA ASN A 116 2.21 -11.27 -11.08
C ASN A 116 1.35 -12.36 -11.74
N GLU A 117 1.64 -13.65 -11.50
CA GLU A 117 0.80 -14.76 -11.95
C GLU A 117 -0.55 -14.83 -11.21
N ARG A 118 -0.65 -14.18 -10.05
CA ARG A 118 -1.87 -14.12 -9.24
C ARG A 118 -2.68 -12.87 -9.58
N ASN A 119 -4.00 -12.94 -9.41
CA ASN A 119 -4.85 -11.77 -9.51
C ASN A 119 -4.70 -10.88 -8.25
N LEU A 120 -3.65 -10.05 -8.25
CA LEU A 120 -3.34 -9.15 -7.13
C LEU A 120 -4.45 -8.12 -6.90
N VAL A 121 -5.14 -7.70 -7.96
CA VAL A 121 -6.28 -6.77 -7.89
C VAL A 121 -7.41 -7.37 -7.03
N ALA A 122 -7.74 -8.65 -7.25
CA ALA A 122 -8.75 -9.33 -6.45
C ALA A 122 -8.38 -9.47 -4.96
N GLU A 123 -7.09 -9.52 -4.63
CA GLU A 123 -6.59 -9.60 -3.26
C GLU A 123 -6.65 -8.26 -2.52
N VAL A 124 -6.53 -7.13 -3.23
CA VAL A 124 -6.54 -5.79 -2.63
C VAL A 124 -7.89 -5.07 -2.68
N SER A 125 -8.76 -5.44 -3.61
CA SER A 125 -10.09 -4.84 -3.80
C SER A 125 -10.97 -4.99 -2.56
N THR A 126 -11.78 -3.96 -2.30
CA THR A 126 -12.91 -4.02 -1.37
C THR A 126 -13.84 -5.19 -1.70
N LYS A 127 -14.46 -5.75 -0.67
CA LYS A 127 -15.43 -6.84 -0.78
C LYS A 127 -16.87 -6.35 -0.73
N THR A 128 -17.08 -5.13 -0.26
CA THR A 128 -18.40 -4.52 -0.12
C THR A 128 -18.41 -3.13 -0.70
N LEU A 129 -19.56 -2.75 -1.25
CA LEU A 129 -19.80 -1.39 -1.73
C LEU A 129 -19.73 -0.41 -0.56
N ARG A 130 -18.99 0.68 -0.74
CA ARG A 130 -18.90 1.78 0.21
C ARG A 130 -19.22 3.10 -0.48
N THR A 131 -20.22 3.81 0.03
CA THR A 131 -20.60 5.12 -0.47
C THR A 131 -20.02 6.22 0.42
N TYR A 132 -19.31 7.15 -0.20
CA TYR A 132 -18.81 8.37 0.42
C TYR A 132 -19.55 9.59 -0.12
N ASN A 133 -19.81 10.57 0.77
CA ASN A 133 -20.58 11.77 0.47
C ASN A 133 -21.92 11.45 -0.26
N PRO A 134 -22.87 10.74 0.38
CA PRO A 134 -24.06 10.21 -0.27
C PRO A 134 -25.01 11.27 -0.86
N LYS A 135 -24.89 12.53 -0.42
CA LYS A 135 -25.67 13.66 -0.93
C LYS A 135 -24.92 14.46 -2.02
N GLY A 136 -23.70 14.05 -2.34
CA GLY A 136 -22.84 14.70 -3.32
C GLY A 136 -23.31 14.52 -4.77
N SER A 137 -22.77 15.36 -5.64
CA SER A 137 -22.96 15.31 -7.09
C SER A 137 -21.71 15.86 -7.78
N PRO A 138 -21.25 15.27 -8.91
CA PRO A 138 -21.83 14.11 -9.61
C PRO A 138 -21.67 12.78 -8.84
N ARG A 139 -22.41 11.75 -9.27
CA ARG A 139 -22.24 10.36 -8.79
C ARG A 139 -21.09 9.70 -9.53
N ILE A 140 -20.06 9.30 -8.81
CA ILE A 140 -18.86 8.66 -9.37
C ILE A 140 -18.83 7.22 -8.88
N CYS A 141 -18.89 6.27 -9.81
CA CYS A 141 -18.59 4.87 -9.51
C CYS A 141 -17.08 4.67 -9.59
N ALA A 142 -16.45 4.29 -8.47
CA ALA A 142 -15.02 4.02 -8.38
C ALA A 142 -14.79 2.51 -8.26
N ILE A 143 -14.23 1.89 -9.29
CA ILE A 143 -13.82 0.49 -9.21
C ILE A 143 -12.53 0.41 -8.40
N ASP A 144 -12.59 -0.36 -7.32
CA ASP A 144 -11.44 -0.57 -6.43
C ASP A 144 -10.52 -1.67 -6.98
N CYS A 145 -9.49 -1.23 -7.68
CA CYS A 145 -8.39 -2.09 -8.09
C CYS A 145 -7.20 -2.09 -7.09
N GLY A 146 -7.34 -1.44 -5.94
CA GLY A 146 -6.22 -1.04 -5.06
C GLY A 146 -6.23 0.46 -4.77
N LEU A 147 -7.41 1.00 -4.51
CA LEU A 147 -7.71 2.41 -4.33
C LEU A 147 -6.92 3.02 -3.19
N LYS A 148 -6.41 4.22 -3.43
CA LYS A 148 -5.81 5.08 -2.40
C LYS A 148 -6.87 6.01 -1.83
N LEU A 149 -6.94 6.11 -0.49
CA LEU A 149 -7.93 6.96 0.19
C LEU A 149 -7.87 8.42 -0.26
N ASN A 150 -6.69 8.94 -0.64
CA ASN A 150 -6.61 10.32 -1.14
C ASN A 150 -7.37 10.56 -2.46
N GLN A 151 -7.59 9.53 -3.29
CA GLN A 151 -8.43 9.67 -4.49
C GLN A 151 -9.88 9.95 -4.12
N VAL A 152 -10.40 9.22 -3.12
CA VAL A 152 -11.73 9.45 -2.55
C VAL A 152 -11.82 10.85 -1.96
N ARG A 153 -10.84 11.26 -1.13
CA ARG A 153 -10.77 12.62 -0.56
C ARG A 153 -10.82 13.71 -1.63
N CYS A 154 -10.10 13.51 -2.74
CA CYS A 154 -10.09 14.47 -3.84
C CYS A 154 -11.47 14.63 -4.50
N PHE A 155 -12.23 13.55 -4.66
CA PHE A 155 -13.58 13.60 -5.20
C PHE A 155 -14.58 14.23 -4.24
N ILE A 156 -14.57 13.83 -2.97
CA ILE A 156 -15.46 14.39 -1.94
C ILE A 156 -15.22 15.90 -1.79
N LYS A 157 -13.97 16.35 -1.77
CA LYS A 157 -13.61 17.77 -1.69
C LYS A 157 -14.16 18.60 -2.86
N ARG A 158 -14.49 17.97 -3.99
CA ARG A 158 -15.11 18.60 -5.17
C ARG A 158 -16.63 18.48 -5.16
N GLY A 159 -17.23 17.96 -4.09
CA GLY A 159 -18.66 17.79 -3.91
C GLY A 159 -19.24 16.50 -4.48
N ALA A 160 -18.43 15.63 -5.09
CA ALA A 160 -18.91 14.40 -5.72
C ALA A 160 -19.32 13.35 -4.68
N ARG A 161 -20.32 12.55 -5.04
CA ARG A 161 -20.61 11.28 -4.36
C ARG A 161 -19.72 10.20 -4.96
N VAL A 162 -19.08 9.38 -4.12
CA VAL A 162 -18.19 8.32 -4.57
C VAL A 162 -18.71 6.97 -4.08
N ASP A 163 -19.15 6.13 -5.00
CA ASP A 163 -19.53 4.75 -4.72
C ASP A 163 -18.34 3.85 -5.09
N VAL A 164 -17.60 3.40 -4.07
CA VAL A 164 -16.47 2.47 -4.24
C VAL A 164 -17.01 1.05 -4.32
N VAL A 165 -16.71 0.35 -5.41
CA VAL A 165 -17.22 -0.98 -5.70
C VAL A 165 -16.09 -2.00 -5.90
N PRO A 166 -16.35 -3.30 -5.67
CA PRO A 166 -15.37 -4.35 -5.96
C PRO A 166 -14.90 -4.35 -7.42
N TRP A 167 -13.68 -4.84 -7.66
CA TRP A 167 -13.07 -4.92 -8.99
C TRP A 167 -13.90 -5.68 -10.04
N ASP A 168 -14.71 -6.65 -9.61
CA ASP A 168 -15.54 -7.53 -10.45
C ASP A 168 -17.02 -7.13 -10.49
N GLN A 169 -17.36 -5.96 -9.93
CA GLN A 169 -18.73 -5.47 -9.90
C GLN A 169 -19.29 -5.29 -11.33
N GLN A 170 -20.48 -5.81 -11.57
CA GLN A 170 -21.23 -5.49 -12.79
C GLN A 170 -21.73 -4.04 -12.73
N LEU A 171 -21.45 -3.28 -13.79
CA LEU A 171 -21.75 -1.85 -13.88
C LEU A 171 -22.98 -1.61 -14.76
N ASP A 172 -23.88 -0.73 -14.32
CA ASP A 172 -24.90 -0.11 -15.16
C ASP A 172 -24.63 1.39 -15.28
N SER A 173 -24.49 1.87 -16.51
CA SER A 173 -24.32 3.28 -16.86
C SER A 173 -25.39 4.23 -16.29
N LYS A 174 -26.55 3.71 -15.86
CA LYS A 174 -27.63 4.51 -15.26
C LYS A 174 -27.36 4.88 -13.79
N ASP A 175 -26.50 4.14 -13.12
CA ASP A 175 -26.29 4.26 -11.67
C ASP A 175 -25.30 5.37 -11.30
N PHE A 176 -24.50 5.84 -12.25
CA PHE A 176 -23.47 6.85 -12.03
C PHE A 176 -23.39 7.86 -13.18
N ASP A 177 -22.84 9.04 -12.89
CA ASP A 177 -22.61 10.11 -13.87
C ASP A 177 -21.15 10.12 -14.37
N GLY A 178 -20.25 9.43 -13.65
CA GLY A 178 -18.86 9.20 -14.06
C GLY A 178 -18.31 7.88 -13.54
N LEU A 179 -17.40 7.27 -14.31
CA LEU A 179 -16.69 6.06 -13.94
C LEU A 179 -15.22 6.38 -13.66
N PHE A 180 -14.69 5.84 -12.57
CA PHE A 180 -13.29 5.97 -12.18
C PHE A 180 -12.68 4.60 -11.94
N LEU A 181 -11.51 4.35 -12.54
CA LEU A 181 -10.71 3.17 -12.31
C LEU A 181 -9.54 3.56 -11.41
N SER A 182 -9.44 2.94 -10.23
CA SER A 182 -8.36 3.26 -9.31
C SER A 182 -7.02 2.69 -9.79
N ASN A 183 -5.93 3.12 -9.13
CA ASN A 183 -4.67 2.40 -9.21
C ASN A 183 -4.81 1.00 -8.61
N GLY A 184 -3.84 0.14 -8.91
CA GLY A 184 -3.77 -1.21 -8.37
C GLY A 184 -2.38 -1.83 -8.45
N PRO A 185 -2.17 -3.00 -7.85
CA PRO A 185 -1.04 -3.88 -8.08
C PRO A 185 -1.24 -4.71 -9.36
N GLY A 186 -0.17 -5.35 -9.82
CA GLY A 186 -0.14 -6.08 -11.09
C GLY A 186 0.31 -5.16 -12.22
N ILE A 187 1.44 -5.50 -12.84
CA ILE A 187 1.96 -4.86 -14.06
C ILE A 187 1.52 -5.70 -15.26
#